data_AF-A0A7V2NVQ0-F1
#
_entry.id   AF-A0A7V2NVQ0-F1
#
_cell.length_a   1.000
_cell.length_b   1.000
_cell.length_c   1.000
_cell.angle_alpha   90.00
_cell.angle_beta   90.00
_cell.angle_gamma   90.00
#
_symmetry.space_group_name_H-M   'P 1'
#
loop_
_entity.id
_entity.type
_entity.pdbx_description
1 polymer ?
#
loop_
_entity_poly.entity_id
_entity_poly.type
_entity_poly.pdbx_seq_one_letter_code
_entity_poly.pdbx_strand_id
1 'polypeptide(L)' 'MFKVTVIGLGNPLLRDEGLGVKVVEKLKEIPLPDGVKILEAGTYWLEDEESLKAEKIILVDAVKG' A
#
# COMPACT_ATOMS: atom_id res chain seq x y z
N MET A 1 1.15 11.41 -13.22
CA MET A 1 0.22 11.36 -12.06
C MET A 1 -0.47 10.01 -12.10
N PHE A 2 -0.55 9.30 -10.98
CA PHE A 2 -1.15 7.97 -10.95
C PHE A 2 -2.68 8.06 -10.84
N LYS A 3 -3.40 7.11 -11.45
CA LYS A 3 -4.86 7.01 -11.27
C LYS A 3 -5.18 6.49 -9.87
N VAL A 4 -4.45 5.46 -9.44
CA VAL A 4 -4.63 4.85 -8.12
C VAL A 4 -3.27 4.54 -7.51
N THR A 5 -3.07 4.90 -6.25
CA THR A 5 -1.97 4.38 -5.43
C THR A 5 -2.56 3.45 -4.37
N VAL A 6 -2.09 2.20 -4.31
CA VAL A 6 -2.40 1.26 -3.21
C VAL A 6 -1.21 1.24 -2.27
N ILE A 7 -1.45 1.51 -0.99
CA ILE A 7 -0.42 1.61 0.04
C ILE A 7 -0.67 0.54 1.11
N GLY A 8 0.31 -0.35 1.28
CA GLY A 8 0.33 -1.35 2.33
C GLY A 8 0.99 -0.79 3.59
N LEU A 9 0.25 -0.81 4.69
CA LEU A 9 0.68 -0.34 5.99
C LEU A 9 1.03 -1.50 6.92
N GLY A 10 1.70 -1.15 8.02
CA GLY A 10 1.96 -2.05 9.14
C GLY A 10 3.34 -2.71 9.14
N ASN A 11 3.62 -3.48 10.18
CA ASN A 11 4.93 -4.07 10.43
C ASN A 11 4.95 -5.58 10.14
N PRO A 12 5.68 -6.05 9.12
CA PRO A 12 5.74 -7.48 8.77
C PRO A 12 6.38 -8.35 9.87
N LEU A 13 7.09 -7.75 10.83
CA LEU A 13 7.67 -8.45 11.97
C LEU A 13 6.65 -8.69 13.11
N LEU A 14 5.49 -8.02 13.08
CA LEU A 14 4.50 -8.00 14.16
C LEU A 14 3.21 -8.74 13.80
N ARG A 15 3.33 -10.04 13.49
CA ARG A 15 2.20 -10.96 13.23
C ARG A 15 1.19 -10.34 12.26
N ASP A 16 -0.05 -10.12 12.72
CA ASP A 16 -1.17 -9.68 11.90
C ASP A 16 -1.03 -8.21 11.48
N GLU A 17 -0.21 -7.40 12.16
CA GLU A 17 0.09 -6.03 11.75
C GLU A 17 0.74 -5.99 10.36
N GLY A 18 1.44 -7.06 9.96
CA GLY A 18 2.07 -7.19 8.65
C GLY A 18 1.10 -7.40 7.47
N LEU A 19 -0.21 -7.48 7.71
CA LEU A 19 -1.21 -7.79 6.68
C LEU A 19 -1.15 -6.82 5.49
N GLY A 20 -1.09 -5.51 5.76
CA GLY A 20 -1.10 -4.48 4.71
C GLY A 20 0.11 -4.62 3.78
N VAL A 21 1.30 -4.80 4.35
CA VAL A 21 2.54 -5.13 3.63
C VAL A 21 2.36 -6.42 2.81
N LYS A 22 1.77 -7.46 3.38
CA LYS A 22 1.60 -8.74 2.67
C LYS A 22 0.64 -8.64 1.48
N VAL A 23 -0.41 -7.83 1.60
CA VAL A 23 -1.35 -7.58 0.50
C VAL A 23 -0.63 -6.89 -0.67
N VAL A 24 0.16 -5.86 -0.41
CA VAL A 24 0.87 -5.15 -1.49
C VAL A 24 1.98 -5.98 -2.11
N GLU A 25 2.68 -6.84 -1.35
CA GLU A 25 3.58 -7.84 -1.93
C GLU A 25 2.85 -8.73 -2.93
N LYS A 26 1.66 -9.23 -2.58
CA LYS A 26 0.85 -10.08 -3.47
C LYS A 26 0.30 -9.35 -4.67
N LEU A 27 -0.06 -8.06 -4.54
CA LEU A 27 -0.48 -7.26 -5.69
C LEU A 27 0.66 -7.04 -6.71
N LYS A 28 1.92 -6.99 -6.27
CA LYS A 28 3.09 -6.90 -7.17
C LYS A 28 3.30 -8.20 -7.99
N GLU A 29 2.72 -9.33 -7.58
CA GLU A 29 2.86 -10.63 -8.26
C GLU A 29 1.84 -10.86 -9.39
N ILE A 30 0.86 -9.97 -9.57
CA ILE A 30 -0.20 -10.10 -10.57
C ILE A 30 -0.19 -8.93 -11.57
N PRO A 31 -0.74 -9.12 -12.78
CA PRO A 31 -0.96 -8.00 -13.69
C PRO A 31 -1.95 -7.01 -13.08
N LEU A 32 -1.58 -5.73 -13.09
CA LEU A 32 -2.40 -4.63 -12.62
C LEU A 32 -2.82 -3.74 -13.79
N PRO A 33 -3.98 -3.05 -13.70
CA PRO A 33 -4.37 -2.05 -14.69
C PRO A 33 -3.36 -0.92 -14.82
N ASP A 34 -3.30 -0.29 -15.99
CA ASP A 34 -2.46 0.88 -16.23
C ASP A 34 -2.77 2.02 -15.26
N GLY A 35 -1.71 2.67 -14.76
CA GLY A 35 -1.82 3.80 -13.85
C GLY A 35 -2.08 3.43 -12.39
N VAL A 36 -2.00 2.15 -12.03
CA VAL A 36 -1.96 1.69 -10.64
C VAL A 36 -0.52 1.65 -10.14
N LYS A 37 -0.24 2.35 -9.04
CA LYS A 37 1.02 2.28 -8.29
C LYS A 37 0.81 1.45 -7.03
N ILE A 38 1.75 0.58 -6.71
CA ILE A 38 1.81 -0.14 -5.44
C ILE A 38 2.95 0.45 -4.60
N LEU A 39 2.64 0.83 -3.37
CA LEU A 39 3.60 1.33 -2.38
C LEU A 39 3.55 0.44 -1.14
N GLU A 40 4.73 0.05 -0.66
CA GLU A 40 4.91 -0.59 0.64
C GLU A 40 5.53 0.46 1.56
N ALA A 41 4.73 0.96 2.50
CA ALA A 41 5.12 2.13 3.28
C ALA A 41 5.31 1.86 4.77
N GLY A 42 4.89 0.68 5.25
CA GLY A 42 4.92 0.35 6.67
C GLY A 42 4.22 1.43 7.49
N THR A 43 4.97 2.10 8.38
CA THR A 43 4.46 3.18 9.24
C THR A 43 4.70 4.59 8.70
N TYR A 44 5.42 4.77 7.59
CA TYR A 44 5.89 6.09 7.10
C TYR A 44 5.26 6.52 5.77
N TRP A 45 4.00 6.15 5.55
CA TRP A 45 3.31 6.35 4.26
C TRP A 45 3.03 7.80 3.86
N LEU A 46 3.03 8.72 4.83
CA LEU A 46 2.84 10.14 4.57
C LEU A 46 4.12 10.84 4.06
N GLU A 47 5.28 10.18 4.12
CA GLU A 47 6.56 10.78 3.74
C GLU A 47 6.85 10.66 2.23
N ASP A 48 6.07 9.85 1.49
CA ASP A 48 6.23 9.67 0.05
C ASP A 48 5.31 10.61 -0.75
N GLU A 49 5.75 11.85 -0.96
CA GLU A 49 5.01 12.88 -1.68
C GLU A 49 4.60 12.47 -3.11
N GLU A 50 5.40 11.65 -3.80
CA GLU A 50 5.10 11.25 -5.17
C GLU A 50 3.98 10.21 -5.21
N SER A 51 3.97 9.29 -4.26
CA SER A 51 2.89 8.30 -4.11
C SER A 51 1.56 8.93 -3.68
N LEU A 52 1.61 10.06 -2.97
CA LEU A 52 0.43 10.84 -2.60
C LEU A 52 -0.15 11.65 -3.77
N LYS A 53 0.58 11.82 -4.88
CA LYS A 53 0.09 12.46 -6.11
C LYS A 53 -0.69 11.44 -6.98
N ALA A 54 -1.86 11.04 -6.48
CA ALA A 54 -2.79 10.17 -7.19
C ALA A 54 -4.23 10.70 -7.13
N GLU A 55 -5.04 10.35 -8.14
CA GLU A 55 -6.48 10.68 -8.12
C GLU A 55 -7.24 9.92 -7.02
N LYS A 56 -6.75 8.73 -6.66
CA LYS A 56 -7.29 7.89 -5.58
C LYS A 56 -6.16 7.20 -4.83
N ILE A 57 -6.30 7.14 -3.51
CA ILE A 57 -5.41 6.39 -2.63
C ILE A 57 -6.23 5.30 -1.93
N ILE A 58 -5.68 4.08 -1.87
CA ILE A 58 -6.24 2.94 -1.16
C ILE A 58 -5.23 2.54 -0.09
N LEU A 59 -5.60 2.68 1.19
CA LEU A 59 -4.80 2.21 2.31
C LEU A 59 -5.25 0.81 2.71
N VAL A 60 -4.29 -0.09 2.92
CA VAL A 60 -4.54 -1.44 3.41
C VAL A 60 -3.77 -1.61 4.72
N ASP A 61 -4.51 -1.85 5.79
CA ASP A 61 -3.94 -2.00 7.14
C ASP A 61 -4.73 -3.06 7.94
N ALA A 62 -4.07 -3.65 8.93
CA ALA A 62 -4.72 -4.49 9.92
C ALA A 62 -5.37 -3.61 10.99
N VAL A 63 -6.68 -3.78 11.19
CA VAL A 63 -7.43 -3.05 12.22
C VAL A 63 -8.03 -4.03 13.22
N LYS A 64 -8.12 -3.62 14.48
CA LYS A 64 -8.84 -4.37 15.51
C LYS A 64 -10.35 -4.07 15.37
N GLY A 65 -11.14 -5.13 15.22
CA GLY A 65 -12.61 -5.06 15.19
C GLY A 65 -13.25 -4.87 16.56
#